data_AF-A0A2A9NG55-F1
#
_entry.id   AF-A0A2A9NG55-F1
#
_cell.length_a   1.000
_cell.length_b   1.000
_cell.length_c   1.000
_cell.angle_alpha   90.00
_cell.angle_beta   90.00
_cell.angle_gamma   90.00
#
_symmetry.space_group_name_H-M   'P 1'
#
loop_
_entity.id
_entity.type
_entity.pdbx_description
1 polymer ?
#
loop_
_entity_poly.entity_id
_entity_poly.type
_entity_poly.pdbx_seq_one_letter_code
_entity_poly.pdbx_strand_id
1 'polypeptide(L)'
;MELGGDVIDARCMNISESTPLINTGRSKRETRAFLRRLHETPEQLCRHIRHTFGAVILDIVYGIKVADTNDFYITVAEEAVAGASIAGNPGTFFVDLIPALKYLPNWFPGSGFKQFAEHYRKVNMMMLHKPFEYVNWCLANGTANASVGADLLQSLPSESDPNRTEEQIIARNVTGIAYAAGADTTGTAMEVFFLAMAMFPEVQKRAQAELDRVVGSDRLPTFDDMRSLH
;
A
#
# COMPACT_ATOMS: atom_id res chain seq x y z
N MET A 1 28.20 32.25 15.06
CA MET A 1 27.07 31.99 14.15
C MET A 1 27.65 31.25 12.96
N GLU A 2 27.77 29.94 13.09
CA GLU A 2 28.18 29.02 12.02
C GLU A 2 27.25 27.81 12.10
N LEU A 3 26.74 27.42 10.93
CA LEU A 3 25.78 26.35 10.72
C LEU A 3 26.53 25.01 10.72
N GLY A 4 26.18 24.12 11.66
CA GLY A 4 26.65 22.74 11.69
C GLY A 4 25.68 21.84 10.93
N GLY A 5 26.11 21.36 9.77
CA GLY A 5 25.37 20.46 8.90
C GLY A 5 25.46 18.98 9.31
N ASP A 6 24.52 18.24 8.75
CA ASP A 6 24.57 16.83 8.36
C ASP A 6 24.98 15.80 9.42
N VAL A 7 23.97 15.28 10.11
CA VAL A 7 23.95 13.89 10.58
C VAL A 7 22.72 13.21 9.97
N ILE A 8 22.75 12.99 8.65
CA ILE A 8 21.95 11.93 8.04
C ILE A 8 22.75 10.65 8.23
N ASP A 9 22.25 9.82 9.16
CA ASP A 9 22.85 8.57 9.62
C ASP A 9 23.20 7.63 8.44
N ALA A 10 24.48 7.25 8.38
CA ALA A 10 25.03 6.29 7.42
C ALA A 10 24.35 4.91 7.49
N ARG A 11 23.52 4.63 8.51
CA ARG A 11 22.71 3.41 8.58
C ARG A 11 21.56 3.34 7.56
N CYS A 12 21.09 4.47 7.03
CA CYS A 12 20.08 4.48 5.97
C CYS A 12 20.63 3.96 4.62
N MET A 13 21.95 4.01 4.38
CA MET A 13 22.55 3.57 3.12
C MET A 13 22.63 2.03 2.97
N ASN A 14 22.64 1.28 4.07
CA ASN A 14 22.72 -0.19 4.01
C ASN A 14 21.38 -0.88 3.67
N ILE A 15 20.27 -0.14 3.63
CA ILE A 15 18.96 -0.66 3.18
C ILE A 15 18.93 -0.78 1.64
N SER A 16 19.86 -0.13 0.91
CA SER A 16 19.77 0.02 -0.55
C SER A 16 20.17 -1.21 -1.37
N GLU A 17 21.09 -2.06 -0.90
CA GLU A 17 21.70 -3.08 -1.78
C GLU A 17 20.93 -4.42 -1.83
N SER A 18 20.23 -4.79 -0.76
CA SER A 18 19.44 -6.04 -0.67
C SER A 18 17.95 -5.87 -1.01
N THR A 19 17.43 -4.65 -0.90
CA THR A 19 16.02 -4.30 -1.14
C THR A 19 15.54 -4.50 -2.58
N PRO A 20 16.34 -4.23 -3.64
CA PRO A 20 15.90 -4.45 -5.03
C PRO A 20 15.63 -5.93 -5.33
N LEU A 21 16.48 -6.83 -4.85
CA LEU A 21 16.39 -8.28 -5.12
C LEU A 21 15.21 -8.92 -4.38
N ILE A 22 14.96 -8.52 -3.14
CA ILE A 22 13.84 -9.02 -2.33
C ILE A 22 12.50 -8.55 -2.91
N ASN A 23 12.40 -7.30 -3.36
CA ASN A 23 11.18 -6.76 -3.96
C ASN A 23 10.84 -7.45 -5.30
N THR A 24 11.87 -7.73 -6.11
CA THR A 24 11.76 -8.44 -7.39
C THR A 24 11.11 -9.82 -7.25
N GLY A 25 11.48 -10.59 -6.21
CA GLY A 25 10.89 -11.91 -5.95
C GLY A 25 9.42 -11.86 -5.53
N ARG A 26 9.06 -10.89 -4.68
CA ARG A 26 7.67 -10.69 -4.21
C ARG A 26 6.76 -10.31 -5.37
N SER A 27 7.17 -9.31 -6.15
CA SER A 27 6.44 -8.85 -7.34
C SER A 27 6.23 -9.98 -8.36
N LYS A 28 7.27 -10.76 -8.69
CA LYS A 28 7.14 -11.91 -9.62
C LYS A 28 6.11 -12.95 -9.18
N ARG A 29 6.06 -13.27 -7.87
CA ARG A 29 5.09 -14.23 -7.32
C ARG A 29 3.66 -13.70 -7.47
N GLU A 30 3.43 -12.46 -7.06
CA GLU A 30 2.09 -11.86 -7.12
C GLU A 30 1.62 -11.64 -8.57
N THR A 31 2.51 -11.28 -9.50
CA THR A 31 2.18 -11.19 -10.93
C THR A 31 1.71 -12.53 -11.49
N ARG A 32 2.38 -13.65 -11.15
CA ARG A 32 1.94 -14.99 -11.59
C ARG A 32 0.59 -15.37 -11.01
N ALA A 33 0.37 -15.08 -9.73
CA ALA A 33 -0.92 -15.32 -9.08
C ALA A 33 -2.04 -14.47 -9.71
N PHE A 34 -1.74 -13.20 -10.02
CA PHE A 34 -2.65 -12.30 -10.74
C PHE A 34 -3.04 -12.84 -12.11
N LEU A 35 -2.06 -13.25 -12.93
CA LEU A 35 -2.33 -13.79 -14.26
C LEU A 35 -3.20 -15.05 -14.20
N ARG A 36 -2.97 -15.93 -13.21
CA ARG A 36 -3.82 -17.11 -12.98
C ARG A 36 -5.26 -16.71 -12.63
N ARG A 37 -5.45 -15.82 -11.65
CA ARG A 37 -6.78 -15.34 -11.24
C ARG A 37 -7.52 -14.65 -12.39
N LEU A 38 -6.81 -13.83 -13.15
CA LEU A 38 -7.34 -13.12 -14.31
C LEU A 38 -7.76 -14.09 -15.43
N HIS A 39 -7.01 -15.16 -15.64
CA HIS A 39 -7.37 -16.20 -16.60
C HIS A 39 -8.63 -16.97 -16.20
N GLU A 40 -8.78 -17.26 -14.90
CA GLU A 40 -9.93 -18.00 -14.37
C GLU A 40 -11.22 -17.16 -14.32
N THR A 41 -11.12 -15.89 -13.93
CA THR A 41 -12.28 -14.98 -13.74
C THR A 41 -11.96 -13.57 -14.26
N PRO A 42 -11.90 -13.36 -15.59
CA PRO A 42 -11.50 -12.09 -16.20
C PRO A 42 -12.45 -10.93 -15.87
N GLU A 43 -13.74 -11.21 -15.63
CA GLU A 43 -14.76 -10.24 -15.24
C GLU A 43 -14.48 -9.58 -13.88
N GLN A 44 -13.57 -10.15 -13.07
CA GLN A 44 -13.16 -9.62 -11.78
C GLN A 44 -11.84 -8.83 -11.84
N LEU A 45 -11.43 -8.34 -13.01
CA LEU A 45 -10.16 -7.64 -13.25
C LEU A 45 -9.80 -6.60 -12.17
N CYS A 46 -10.68 -5.64 -11.88
CA CYS A 46 -10.43 -4.59 -10.89
C CYS A 46 -10.16 -5.17 -9.49
N ARG A 47 -10.92 -6.19 -9.10
CA ARG A 47 -10.73 -6.90 -7.82
C ARG A 47 -9.38 -7.60 -7.79
N HIS A 48 -8.99 -8.27 -8.88
CA HIS A 48 -7.68 -8.94 -8.98
C HIS A 48 -6.52 -7.95 -8.91
N ILE A 49 -6.66 -6.77 -9.53
CA ILE A 49 -5.66 -5.71 -9.48
C ILE A 49 -5.50 -5.21 -8.04
N ARG A 50 -6.60 -4.79 -7.39
CA ARG A 50 -6.58 -4.30 -5.99
C ARG A 50 -5.97 -5.32 -5.06
N HIS A 51 -6.39 -6.58 -5.19
CA HIS A 51 -5.84 -7.67 -4.39
C HIS A 51 -4.33 -7.83 -4.58
N THR A 52 -3.85 -7.81 -5.83
CA THR A 52 -2.44 -8.04 -6.16
C THR A 52 -1.54 -6.93 -5.61
N PHE A 53 -1.90 -5.66 -5.80
CA PHE A 53 -1.08 -4.58 -5.27
C PHE A 53 -1.16 -4.47 -3.75
N GLY A 54 -2.34 -4.72 -3.16
CA GLY A 54 -2.50 -4.87 -1.70
C GLY A 54 -1.61 -5.98 -1.13
N ALA A 55 -1.58 -7.15 -1.77
CA ALA A 55 -0.73 -8.27 -1.39
C ALA A 55 0.76 -7.91 -1.39
N VAL A 56 1.24 -7.27 -2.48
CA VAL A 56 2.64 -6.87 -2.64
C VAL A 56 3.06 -5.91 -1.53
N ILE A 57 2.28 -4.85 -1.28
CA ILE A 57 2.68 -3.83 -0.32
C ILE A 57 2.54 -4.31 1.13
N LEU A 58 1.53 -5.13 1.46
CA LEU A 58 1.39 -5.76 2.79
C LEU A 58 2.56 -6.70 3.08
N ASP A 59 3.02 -7.43 2.06
CA ASP A 59 4.20 -8.28 2.15
C ASP A 59 5.46 -7.43 2.40
N ILE A 60 5.69 -6.36 1.62
CA ILE A 60 6.85 -5.47 1.77
C ILE A 60 6.88 -4.78 3.14
N VAL A 61 5.75 -4.16 3.53
CA VAL A 61 5.69 -3.28 4.69
C VAL A 61 5.54 -4.06 5.98
N TYR A 62 4.76 -5.15 5.99
CA TYR A 62 4.44 -5.90 7.21
C TYR A 62 4.87 -7.36 7.16
N GLY A 63 5.39 -7.87 6.04
CA GLY A 63 5.75 -9.28 5.92
C GLY A 63 4.52 -10.20 5.94
N ILE A 64 3.33 -9.65 5.68
CA ILE A 64 2.06 -10.38 5.70
C ILE A 64 1.86 -11.05 4.34
N LYS A 65 1.62 -12.37 4.36
CA LYS A 65 1.14 -13.10 3.19
C LYS A 65 -0.38 -13.11 3.23
N VAL A 66 -1.00 -12.40 2.28
CA VAL A 66 -2.46 -12.34 2.19
C VAL A 66 -3.05 -13.64 1.67
N ALA A 67 -4.28 -13.93 2.10
CA ALA A 67 -5.05 -15.05 1.55
C ALA A 67 -5.52 -14.73 0.12
N ASP A 68 -5.63 -15.74 -0.75
CA ASP A 68 -6.01 -15.56 -2.18
C ASP A 68 -7.35 -14.84 -2.38
N THR A 69 -8.28 -14.92 -1.41
CA THR A 69 -9.56 -14.22 -1.45
C THR A 69 -10.00 -13.74 -0.06
N ASN A 70 -10.75 -12.64 -0.03
CA ASN A 70 -11.41 -12.09 1.16
C ASN A 70 -10.46 -11.84 2.35
N ASP A 71 -9.25 -11.36 2.03
CA ASP A 71 -8.26 -11.01 3.05
C ASP A 71 -8.71 -9.78 3.85
N PHE A 72 -8.71 -9.91 5.17
CA PHE A 72 -9.14 -8.87 6.10
C PHE A 72 -8.42 -7.54 5.87
N TYR A 73 -7.11 -7.56 5.64
CA TYR A 73 -6.32 -6.33 5.51
C TYR A 73 -6.63 -5.58 4.22
N ILE A 74 -6.87 -6.32 3.14
CA ILE A 74 -7.25 -5.77 1.84
C ILE A 74 -8.64 -5.14 1.94
N THR A 75 -9.62 -5.84 2.50
CA THR A 75 -10.98 -5.30 2.67
C THR A 75 -11.00 -4.03 3.51
N VAL A 76 -10.26 -4.01 4.64
CA VAL A 76 -10.18 -2.81 5.49
C VAL A 76 -9.54 -1.63 4.75
N ALA A 77 -8.55 -1.87 3.90
CA ALA A 77 -7.92 -0.80 3.12
C ALA A 77 -8.82 -0.29 2.00
N GLU A 78 -9.52 -1.17 1.27
CA GLU A 78 -10.49 -0.77 0.26
C GLU A 78 -11.58 0.12 0.87
N GLU A 79 -12.07 -0.24 2.06
CA GLU A 79 -13.04 0.58 2.80
C GLU A 79 -12.44 1.92 3.26
N ALA A 80 -11.21 1.93 3.80
CA ALA A 80 -10.52 3.14 4.22
C ALA A 80 -10.32 4.12 3.05
N VAL A 81 -9.87 3.62 1.90
CA VAL A 81 -9.68 4.38 0.67
C VAL A 81 -11.01 4.94 0.18
N ALA A 82 -12.08 4.13 0.15
CA ALA A 82 -13.40 4.61 -0.26
C ALA A 82 -13.89 5.77 0.63
N GLY A 83 -13.65 5.68 1.94
CA GLY A 83 -13.92 6.77 2.88
C GLY A 83 -13.09 8.01 2.60
N ALA A 84 -11.79 7.85 2.33
CA ALA A 84 -10.90 8.94 1.98
C ALA A 84 -11.31 9.63 0.67
N SER A 85 -11.71 8.88 -0.36
CA SER A 85 -12.20 9.43 -1.62
C SER A 85 -13.48 10.26 -1.43
N ILE A 86 -14.42 9.78 -0.61
CA ILE A 86 -15.65 10.53 -0.30
C ILE A 86 -15.31 11.80 0.48
N ALA A 87 -14.46 11.71 1.51
CA ALA A 87 -14.06 12.85 2.32
C ALA A 87 -13.22 13.88 1.56
N GLY A 88 -12.42 13.44 0.59
CA GLY A 88 -11.58 14.31 -0.24
C GLY A 88 -12.34 15.09 -1.30
N ASN A 89 -13.60 14.73 -1.59
CA ASN A 89 -14.42 15.42 -2.58
C ASN A 89 -14.87 16.79 -2.06
N PRO A 90 -14.46 17.91 -2.71
CA PRO A 90 -14.85 19.24 -2.28
C PRO A 90 -16.37 19.40 -2.23
N GLY A 91 -16.88 19.93 -1.11
CA GLY A 91 -18.32 20.18 -0.93
C GLY A 91 -19.12 18.98 -0.41
N THR A 92 -18.49 17.83 -0.15
CA THR A 92 -19.16 16.67 0.46
C THR A 92 -19.62 16.96 1.89
N PHE A 93 -18.78 17.65 2.67
CA PHE A 93 -19.13 18.05 4.03
C PHE A 93 -18.94 19.55 4.22
N PHE A 94 -20.03 20.25 4.57
CA PHE A 94 -19.97 21.69 4.84
C PHE A 94 -19.03 22.06 5.99
N VAL A 95 -18.68 21.10 6.86
CA VAL A 95 -17.71 21.31 7.96
C VAL A 95 -16.32 21.68 7.44
N ASP A 96 -15.96 21.28 6.22
CA ASP A 96 -14.68 21.61 5.58
C ASP A 96 -14.64 23.08 5.14
N LEU A 97 -15.81 23.67 4.86
CA LEU A 97 -15.97 25.08 4.49
C LEU A 97 -16.26 25.97 5.71
N ILE A 98 -17.00 25.45 6.68
CA ILE A 98 -17.44 26.17 7.88
C ILE A 98 -17.05 25.34 9.12
N PRO A 99 -15.83 25.56 9.68
CA PRO A 99 -15.32 24.76 10.80
C PRO A 99 -16.21 24.78 12.06
N ALA A 100 -17.05 25.81 12.22
CA ALA A 100 -17.98 25.93 13.34
C ALA A 100 -19.02 24.78 13.38
N LEU A 101 -19.32 24.15 12.23
CA LEU A 101 -20.28 23.05 12.15
C LEU A 101 -19.84 21.80 12.93
N LYS A 102 -18.54 21.66 13.28
CA LYS A 102 -18.05 20.54 14.11
C LYS A 102 -18.70 20.47 15.49
N TYR A 103 -19.19 21.60 16.01
CA TYR A 103 -19.83 21.70 17.33
C TYR A 103 -21.33 21.41 17.32
N LEU A 104 -21.95 21.20 16.14
CA LEU A 104 -23.38 20.90 16.06
C LEU A 104 -23.74 19.62 16.82
N PRO A 105 -24.82 19.57 17.60
CA PRO A 105 -25.27 18.34 18.24
C PRO A 105 -25.54 17.22 17.22
N ASN A 106 -25.35 15.95 17.62
CA ASN A 106 -25.55 14.80 16.74
C ASN A 106 -26.99 14.70 16.19
N TRP A 107 -27.99 15.26 16.88
CA TRP A 107 -29.39 15.26 16.44
C TRP A 107 -29.73 16.35 15.41
N PHE A 108 -28.84 17.34 15.19
CA PHE A 108 -29.14 18.49 14.34
C PHE A 108 -29.15 18.13 12.84
N PRO A 109 -30.07 18.66 12.02
CA PRO A 109 -30.09 18.39 10.58
C PRO A 109 -28.76 18.76 9.90
N GLY A 110 -28.16 17.84 9.15
CA GLY A 110 -26.84 18.04 8.53
C GLY A 110 -25.64 17.60 9.38
N SER A 111 -25.87 17.01 10.56
CA SER A 111 -24.82 16.39 11.40
C SER A 111 -24.34 15.02 10.90
N GLY A 112 -24.87 14.51 9.77
CA GLY A 112 -24.57 13.16 9.26
C GLY A 112 -23.08 12.89 9.02
N PHE A 113 -22.28 13.92 8.76
CA PHE A 113 -20.82 13.83 8.65
C PHE A 113 -20.16 13.28 9.92
N LYS A 114 -20.79 13.42 11.10
CA LYS A 114 -20.27 12.88 12.36
C LYS A 114 -20.35 11.36 12.41
N GLN A 115 -21.43 10.78 11.89
CA GLN A 115 -21.57 9.32 11.80
C GLN A 115 -20.56 8.75 10.79
N PHE A 116 -20.42 9.42 9.65
CA PHE A 116 -19.38 9.12 8.66
C PHE A 116 -17.98 9.17 9.29
N ALA A 117 -17.64 10.27 9.97
CA ALA A 117 -16.34 10.43 10.61
C ALA A 117 -16.09 9.37 11.69
N GLU A 118 -17.10 9.03 12.50
CA GLU A 118 -16.97 7.99 13.52
C GLU A 118 -16.72 6.61 12.91
N HIS A 119 -17.44 6.26 11.85
CA HIS A 119 -17.28 4.99 11.12
C HIS A 119 -15.87 4.90 10.52
N TYR A 120 -15.49 5.86 9.68
CA TYR A 120 -14.20 5.83 8.99
C TYR A 120 -13.02 6.05 9.93
N ARG A 121 -13.20 6.69 11.09
CA ARG A 121 -12.18 6.67 12.15
C ARG A 121 -11.89 5.25 12.62
N LYS A 122 -12.92 4.40 12.79
CA LYS A 122 -12.72 2.99 13.19
C LYS A 122 -12.01 2.21 12.08
N VAL A 123 -12.42 2.38 10.83
CA VAL A 123 -11.79 1.73 9.67
C VAL A 123 -10.32 2.14 9.53
N ASN A 124 -10.02 3.45 9.56
CA ASN A 124 -8.65 3.96 9.47
C ASN A 124 -7.78 3.47 10.64
N MET A 125 -8.33 3.39 11.85
CA MET A 125 -7.62 2.82 12.99
C MET A 125 -7.34 1.33 12.79
N MET A 126 -8.28 0.55 12.24
CA MET A 126 -8.03 -0.85 11.91
C MET A 126 -6.93 -1.00 10.85
N MET A 127 -6.99 -0.21 9.78
CA MET A 127 -5.99 -0.21 8.71
C MET A 127 -4.58 0.09 9.23
N LEU A 128 -4.47 1.06 10.16
CA LEU A 128 -3.20 1.50 10.73
C LEU A 128 -2.66 0.55 11.80
N HIS A 129 -3.52 0.10 12.71
CA HIS A 129 -3.09 -0.65 13.89
C HIS A 129 -2.96 -2.14 13.63
N LYS A 130 -3.89 -2.78 12.92
CA LYS A 130 -3.95 -4.25 12.84
C LYS A 130 -2.71 -4.87 12.19
N PRO A 131 -2.23 -4.39 11.03
CA PRO A 131 -1.01 -4.93 10.44
C PRO A 131 0.22 -4.69 11.34
N PHE A 132 0.32 -3.52 11.96
CA PHE A 132 1.44 -3.17 12.83
C PHE A 132 1.48 -4.00 14.12
N GLU A 133 0.33 -4.20 14.76
CA GLU A 133 0.15 -5.09 15.92
C GLU A 133 0.54 -6.53 15.57
N TYR A 134 0.16 -7.01 14.38
CA TYR A 134 0.52 -8.34 13.89
C TYR A 134 2.04 -8.52 13.77
N VAL A 135 2.75 -7.57 13.17
CA VAL A 135 4.22 -7.64 13.06
C VAL A 135 4.88 -7.64 14.43
N ASN A 136 4.43 -6.76 15.33
CA ASN A 136 4.93 -6.70 16.70
C ASN A 136 4.74 -8.03 17.44
N TRP A 137 3.58 -8.67 17.27
CA TRP A 137 3.32 -10.00 17.81
C TRP A 137 4.25 -11.06 17.19
N CYS A 138 4.44 -11.07 15.87
CA CYS A 138 5.35 -12.01 15.22
C CYS A 138 6.79 -11.85 15.71
N LEU A 139 7.25 -10.61 15.92
CA LEU A 139 8.58 -10.32 16.46
C LEU A 139 8.75 -10.88 17.88
N ALA A 140 7.77 -10.64 18.75
CA ALA A 140 7.78 -11.16 20.12
C ALA A 140 7.83 -12.70 20.17
N ASN A 141 7.31 -13.38 19.14
CA ASN A 141 7.30 -14.84 19.02
C ASN A 141 8.45 -15.39 18.16
N GLY A 142 9.35 -14.55 17.62
CA GLY A 142 10.44 -14.99 16.75
C GLY A 142 9.99 -15.56 15.39
N THR A 143 8.79 -15.18 14.92
CA THR A 143 8.18 -15.68 13.66
C THR A 143 8.01 -14.59 12.61
N ALA A 144 8.56 -13.40 12.83
CA ALA A 144 8.44 -12.27 11.91
C ALA A 144 9.17 -12.51 10.59
N ASN A 145 8.48 -12.21 9.48
CA ASN A 145 9.09 -12.10 8.17
C ASN A 145 9.82 -10.75 8.04
N ALA A 146 10.91 -10.72 7.25
CA ALA A 146 11.61 -9.50 6.91
C ALA A 146 10.66 -8.48 6.24
N SER A 147 10.57 -7.29 6.80
CA SER A 147 9.66 -6.22 6.36
C SER A 147 10.06 -4.88 6.97
N VAL A 148 9.62 -3.78 6.34
CA VAL A 148 9.89 -2.42 6.83
C VAL A 148 9.39 -2.23 8.27
N GLY A 149 8.20 -2.74 8.59
CA GLY A 149 7.63 -2.67 9.93
C GLY A 149 8.43 -3.47 10.96
N ALA A 150 8.96 -4.64 10.58
CA ALA A 150 9.82 -5.42 11.47
C ALA A 150 11.13 -4.69 11.76
N ASP A 151 11.76 -4.13 10.72
CA ASP A 151 13.02 -3.38 10.85
C ASP A 151 12.84 -2.12 11.72
N LEU A 152 11.74 -1.38 11.53
CA LEU A 152 11.40 -0.22 12.34
C LEU A 152 11.13 -0.59 13.81
N LEU A 153 10.39 -1.67 14.06
CA LEU A 153 10.11 -2.14 15.43
C LEU A 153 11.38 -2.61 16.15
N GLN A 154 12.29 -3.29 15.45
CA GLN A 154 13.58 -3.71 16.00
C GLN A 154 14.54 -2.55 16.25
N SER A 155 14.40 -1.47 15.49
CA SER A 155 15.22 -0.25 15.61
C SER A 155 14.73 0.69 16.71
N LEU A 156 13.60 0.38 17.38
CA LEU A 156 13.07 1.23 18.43
C LEU A 156 14.04 1.35 19.63
N PRO A 157 14.11 2.51 20.29
CA PRO A 157 14.89 2.73 21.49
C PRO A 157 14.49 1.78 22.63
N SER A 158 15.35 1.63 23.63
CA SER A 158 15.07 0.80 24.81
C SER A 158 13.75 1.16 25.49
N GLU A 159 13.13 0.20 26.19
CA GLU A 159 11.85 0.41 26.93
C GLU A 159 11.87 1.61 27.90
N SER A 160 13.04 1.95 28.44
CA SER A 160 13.23 3.08 29.36
C SER A 160 13.38 4.44 28.67
N ASP A 161 13.49 4.47 27.34
CA ASP A 161 13.70 5.72 26.60
C ASP A 161 12.40 6.54 26.52
N PRO A 162 12.40 7.83 26.92
CA PRO A 162 11.20 8.66 26.87
C PRO A 162 10.65 8.85 25.44
N ASN A 163 11.49 8.74 24.40
CA ASN A 163 11.09 8.95 23.01
C ASN A 163 10.50 7.69 22.34
N ARG A 164 10.63 6.51 22.96
CA ARG A 164 10.19 5.23 22.38
C ARG A 164 8.73 5.25 21.91
N THR A 165 7.84 5.89 22.69
CA THR A 165 6.41 5.97 22.35
C THR A 165 6.18 6.77 21.07
N GLU A 166 6.88 7.90 20.92
CA GLU A 166 6.78 8.74 19.73
C GLU A 166 7.35 8.03 18.50
N GLU A 167 8.51 7.39 18.63
CA GLU A 167 9.11 6.62 17.55
C GLU A 167 8.25 5.44 17.11
N GLN A 168 7.57 4.76 18.04
CA GLN A 168 6.61 3.71 17.70
C GLN A 168 5.40 4.26 16.93
N ILE A 169 4.90 5.43 17.31
CA ILE A 169 3.82 6.12 16.58
C ILE A 169 4.28 6.47 15.16
N ILE A 170 5.50 7.00 15.01
CA ILE A 170 6.08 7.31 13.70
C ILE A 170 6.20 6.04 12.86
N ALA A 171 6.77 4.96 13.40
CA ALA A 171 6.91 3.70 12.70
C ALA A 171 5.56 3.15 12.21
N ARG A 172 4.54 3.19 13.06
CA ARG A 172 3.17 2.78 12.70
C ARG A 172 2.59 3.67 11.59
N ASN A 173 2.75 4.99 11.70
CA ASN A 173 2.19 5.93 10.73
C ASN A 173 2.90 5.82 9.37
N VAL A 174 4.23 5.69 9.35
CA VAL A 174 5.02 5.50 8.12
C VAL A 174 4.60 4.22 7.40
N THR A 175 4.50 3.10 8.12
CA THR A 175 4.07 1.83 7.54
C THR A 175 2.61 1.90 7.05
N GLY A 176 1.71 2.52 7.81
CA GLY A 176 0.30 2.68 7.41
C GLY A 176 0.13 3.53 6.15
N ILE A 177 0.85 4.64 6.03
CA ILE A 177 0.83 5.49 4.84
C ILE A 177 1.44 4.77 3.64
N ALA A 178 2.55 4.05 3.83
CA ALA A 178 3.17 3.25 2.78
C ALA A 178 2.20 2.19 2.23
N TYR A 179 1.43 1.54 3.10
CA TYR A 179 0.37 0.61 2.70
C TYR A 179 -0.71 1.32 1.87
N ALA A 180 -1.30 2.38 2.41
CA ALA A 180 -2.38 3.11 1.75
C ALA A 180 -1.98 3.60 0.35
N ALA A 181 -0.82 4.26 0.26
CA ALA A 181 -0.34 4.82 -0.99
C ALA A 181 0.05 3.74 -2.01
N GLY A 182 0.76 2.69 -1.56
CA GLY A 182 1.28 1.64 -2.43
C GLY A 182 0.22 0.63 -2.91
N ALA A 183 -0.91 0.50 -2.23
CA ALA A 183 -2.02 -0.31 -2.73
C ALA A 183 -2.86 0.47 -3.75
N ASP A 184 -3.31 1.68 -3.39
CA ASP A 184 -4.34 2.40 -4.12
C ASP A 184 -3.84 3.03 -5.43
N THR A 185 -2.74 3.78 -5.38
CA THR A 185 -2.26 4.54 -6.55
C THR A 185 -1.78 3.62 -7.67
N THR A 186 -1.02 2.59 -7.33
CA THR A 186 -0.51 1.57 -8.25
C THR A 186 -1.62 0.66 -8.78
N GLY A 187 -2.60 0.31 -7.93
CA GLY A 187 -3.80 -0.40 -8.37
C GLY A 187 -4.59 0.40 -9.40
N THR A 188 -4.87 1.68 -9.10
CA THR A 188 -5.57 2.59 -10.00
C THR A 188 -4.80 2.79 -11.31
N ALA A 189 -3.48 2.97 -11.26
CA ALA A 189 -2.64 3.09 -12.46
C ALA A 189 -2.75 1.84 -13.35
N MET A 190 -2.83 0.64 -12.76
CA MET A 190 -3.00 -0.60 -13.52
C MET A 190 -4.41 -0.72 -14.11
N GLU A 191 -5.45 -0.33 -13.38
CA GLU A 191 -6.83 -0.28 -13.92
C GLU A 191 -6.89 0.64 -15.16
N VAL A 192 -6.27 1.83 -15.06
CA VAL A 192 -6.17 2.78 -16.17
C VAL A 192 -5.34 2.20 -17.32
N PHE A 193 -4.24 1.48 -17.04
CA PHE A 193 -3.44 0.82 -18.06
C PHE A 193 -4.27 -0.20 -18.86
N PHE A 194 -5.04 -1.07 -18.19
CA PHE A 194 -5.91 -2.03 -18.87
C PHE A 194 -6.97 -1.33 -19.71
N LEU A 195 -7.58 -0.26 -19.19
CA LEU A 195 -8.54 0.54 -19.93
C LEU A 195 -7.90 1.15 -21.19
N ALA A 196 -6.70 1.71 -21.07
CA ALA A 196 -5.97 2.28 -22.20
C ALA A 196 -5.64 1.20 -23.25
N MET A 197 -5.18 0.02 -22.84
CA MET A 197 -4.90 -1.08 -23.78
C MET A 197 -6.15 -1.57 -24.50
N ALA A 198 -7.31 -1.55 -23.83
CA ALA A 198 -8.59 -1.89 -24.47
C ALA A 198 -9.09 -0.82 -25.45
N MET A 199 -8.85 0.47 -25.16
CA MET A 199 -9.24 1.59 -26.01
C MET A 199 -8.31 1.79 -27.21
N PHE A 200 -7.04 1.41 -27.10
CA PHE A 200 -5.99 1.62 -28.10
C PHE A 200 -5.29 0.29 -28.49
N PRO A 201 -6.01 -0.65 -29.13
CA PRO A 201 -5.50 -2.00 -29.41
C PRO A 201 -4.27 -2.00 -30.35
N GLU A 202 -4.09 -0.99 -31.19
CA GLU A 202 -2.89 -0.80 -32.00
C GLU A 202 -1.64 -0.51 -31.15
N VAL A 203 -1.78 0.24 -30.05
CA VAL A 203 -0.69 0.48 -29.10
C VAL A 203 -0.38 -0.80 -28.33
N GLN A 204 -1.41 -1.50 -27.86
CA GLN A 204 -1.24 -2.80 -27.19
C GLN A 204 -0.48 -3.81 -28.07
N LYS A 205 -0.86 -3.94 -29.35
CA LYS A 205 -0.18 -4.84 -30.30
C LYS A 205 1.29 -4.47 -30.53
N ARG A 206 1.61 -3.17 -30.59
CA ARG A 206 3.00 -2.71 -30.71
C ARG A 206 3.83 -3.05 -29.48
N ALA A 207 3.29 -2.80 -28.29
CA ALA A 207 3.95 -3.16 -27.03
C ALA A 207 4.18 -4.68 -26.91
N GLN A 208 3.20 -5.48 -27.32
CA GLN A 208 3.33 -6.94 -27.34
C GLN A 208 4.40 -7.41 -28.33
N ALA A 209 4.42 -6.86 -29.56
CA ALA A 209 5.42 -7.22 -30.56
C ALA A 209 6.85 -6.88 -30.09
N GLU A 210 7.02 -5.80 -29.34
CA GLU A 210 8.31 -5.49 -28.74
C GLU A 210 8.69 -6.49 -27.63
N LEU A 211 7.77 -6.82 -26.72
CA LEU A 211 8.02 -7.83 -25.70
C LEU A 211 8.38 -9.18 -26.33
N ASP A 212 7.67 -9.60 -27.37
CA ASP A 212 7.94 -10.85 -28.10
C ASP A 212 9.34 -10.82 -28.75
N ARG A 213 9.79 -9.67 -29.25
CA ARG A 213 11.13 -9.49 -29.84
C ARG A 213 12.26 -9.58 -28.79
N VAL A 214 12.07 -8.96 -27.63
CA VAL A 214 13.11 -8.82 -26.60
C VAL A 214 13.17 -10.04 -25.67
N VAL A 215 12.01 -10.53 -25.27
CA VAL A 215 11.86 -11.60 -24.27
C VAL A 215 11.75 -12.98 -24.94
N GLY A 216 11.09 -13.04 -26.10
CA GLY A 216 10.73 -14.30 -26.77
C GLY A 216 9.52 -14.98 -26.14
N SER A 217 9.22 -16.20 -26.58
CA SER A 217 8.08 -17.00 -26.12
C SER A 217 8.41 -18.02 -25.02
N ASP A 218 9.69 -18.23 -24.71
CA ASP A 218 10.14 -19.34 -23.86
C ASP A 218 10.18 -19.00 -22.37
N ARG A 219 10.00 -17.73 -22.01
CA ARG A 219 10.00 -17.25 -20.62
C ARG A 219 9.11 -16.03 -20.42
N LEU A 220 8.74 -15.78 -19.17
CA LEU A 220 8.10 -14.53 -18.78
C LEU A 220 9.14 -13.38 -18.65
N PRO A 221 8.72 -12.11 -18.84
CA PRO A 221 9.59 -10.95 -18.65
C PRO A 221 10.16 -10.86 -17.23
N THR A 222 11.38 -10.33 -17.11
CA THR A 222 12.02 -9.96 -15.84
C THR A 222 12.43 -8.49 -15.84
N PHE A 223 12.82 -7.97 -14.68
CA PHE A 223 13.31 -6.58 -14.56
C PHE A 223 14.58 -6.32 -15.37
N ASP A 224 15.35 -7.36 -15.70
CA ASP A 224 16.57 -7.24 -16.52
C ASP A 224 16.25 -6.85 -17.98
N ASP A 225 15.04 -7.18 -18.45
CA ASP A 225 14.59 -6.87 -19.81
C ASP A 225 14.27 -5.37 -19.98
N MET A 226 14.06 -4.64 -18.89
CA MET A 226 13.54 -3.26 -18.91
C MET A 226 14.43 -2.30 -19.72
N ARG A 227 15.76 -2.49 -19.71
CA ARG A 227 16.69 -1.64 -20.47
C ARG A 227 16.67 -1.91 -21.98
N SER A 228 16.05 -3.01 -22.40
CA SER A 228 16.01 -3.47 -23.78
C SER A 228 14.66 -3.18 -24.46
N LEU A 229 13.70 -2.60 -23.74
CA LEU A 229 12.40 -2.15 -24.24
C LEU A 229 12.47 -0.65 -24.60
N HIS A 230 11.94 -0.24 -25.76
CA HIS A 230 12.14 1.06 -26.40
C HIS A 230 10.85 1.76 -26.86
#